data_AF-A0A1K9ZRL2-F1
#
_entry.id   AF-A0A1K9ZRL2-F1
#
_cell.length_a   1.000
_cell.length_b   1.000
_cell.length_c   1.000
_cell.angle_alpha   90.00
_cell.angle_beta   90.00
_cell.angle_gamma   90.00
#
_symmetry.space_group_name_H-M   'P 1'
#
loop_
_entity.id
_entity.type
_entity.pdbx_description
1 polymer ?
#
loop_
_entity_poly.entity_id
_entity_poly.type
_entity_poly.pdbx_seq_one_letter_code
_entity_poly.pdbx_strand_id
1 'polypeptide(L)'
;MALIEQLQQIDAISNIKHKYHAGSVAIHFDREELDCDSLLEILETHEWTKSDEKPSFVENAVVNGTKTLTKGLATMALKRLVGPSVSRMIMSF
;
A
#
# COMPACT_ATOMS: atom_id res chain seq x y z
N MET A 1 -7.69 -20.95 2.72
CA MET A 1 -7.87 -22.07 1.76
C MET A 1 -9.30 -22.58 1.74
N ALA A 2 -9.98 -22.63 2.89
CA ALA A 2 -11.39 -23.07 2.99
C ALA A 2 -12.34 -22.50 1.92
N LEU A 3 -12.27 -21.20 1.60
CA LEU A 3 -13.17 -20.62 0.57
C LEU A 3 -12.95 -21.19 -0.83
N ILE A 4 -11.70 -21.47 -1.23
CA ILE A 4 -11.44 -22.05 -2.57
C ILE A 4 -12.07 -23.43 -2.68
N GLU A 5 -11.96 -24.22 -1.62
CA GLU A 5 -12.58 -25.55 -1.54
C GLU A 5 -14.10 -25.45 -1.58
N GLN A 6 -14.69 -24.46 -0.90
CA GLN A 6 -16.14 -24.20 -0.94
C GLN A 6 -16.61 -23.79 -2.34
N LEU A 7 -15.88 -22.89 -3.00
CA LEU A 7 -16.18 -22.47 -4.38
C LEU A 7 -16.05 -23.63 -5.37
N GLN A 8 -15.13 -24.57 -5.14
CA GLN A 8 -15.01 -25.80 -5.95
C GLN A 8 -16.20 -26.76 -5.81
N GLN A 9 -17.06 -26.59 -4.79
CA GLN A 9 -18.29 -27.38 -4.63
C GLN A 9 -19.48 -26.78 -5.38
N ILE A 10 -19.34 -25.59 -5.96
CA ILE A 10 -20.41 -24.96 -6.74
C ILE A 10 -20.37 -25.53 -8.15
N ASP A 11 -21.43 -26.23 -8.57
CA ASP A 11 -21.50 -26.91 -9.88
C ASP A 11 -21.23 -25.95 -11.06
N ALA A 12 -21.74 -24.72 -10.96
CA ALA A 12 -21.53 -23.67 -11.97
C ALA A 12 -20.05 -23.22 -12.09
N ILE A 13 -19.17 -23.53 -11.14
CA ILE A 13 -17.75 -23.13 -11.16
C ILE A 13 -16.91 -24.24 -11.78
N SER A 14 -16.43 -24.00 -12.99
CA SER A 14 -15.65 -24.98 -13.76
C SER A 14 -14.15 -24.96 -13.45
N ASN A 15 -13.61 -23.81 -13.02
CA ASN A 15 -12.18 -23.70 -12.73
C ASN A 15 -11.85 -22.55 -11.78
N ILE A 16 -10.91 -22.78 -10.86
CA ILE A 16 -10.34 -21.76 -10.00
C ILE A 16 -8.81 -21.83 -10.05
N LYS A 17 -8.18 -20.71 -10.41
CA LYS A 17 -6.72 -20.56 -10.42
C LYS A 17 -6.31 -19.46 -9.45
N HIS A 18 -5.64 -19.83 -8.36
CA HIS A 18 -5.09 -18.86 -7.41
C HIS A 18 -3.57 -18.71 -7.58
N LYS A 19 -3.06 -17.49 -7.39
CA LYS A 19 -1.64 -17.19 -7.21
C LYS A 19 -1.46 -16.56 -5.84
N TYR A 20 -1.20 -17.40 -4.84
CA TYR A 20 -1.14 -16.98 -3.43
C TYR A 20 -0.19 -15.80 -3.20
N HIS A 21 1.05 -15.89 -3.73
CA HIS A 21 2.05 -14.82 -3.58
C HIS A 21 1.73 -13.53 -4.32
N ALA A 22 0.84 -13.57 -5.31
CA ALA A 22 0.42 -12.40 -6.06
C ALA A 22 -0.93 -11.83 -5.57
N GLY A 23 -1.55 -12.44 -4.55
CA GLY A 23 -2.85 -12.02 -4.03
C GLY A 23 -3.96 -12.02 -5.09
N SER A 24 -3.88 -12.89 -6.11
CA SER A 24 -4.85 -12.92 -7.20
C SER A 24 -5.50 -14.29 -7.35
N VAL A 25 -6.78 -14.27 -7.71
CA VAL A 25 -7.58 -15.46 -8.00
C VAL A 25 -8.37 -15.20 -9.28
N ALA A 26 -8.37 -16.18 -10.19
CA ALA A 26 -9.21 -16.21 -11.37
C ALA A 26 -10.23 -17.33 -11.22
N ILE A 27 -11.51 -17.00 -11.40
CA ILE A 27 -12.65 -17.91 -11.28
C ILE A 27 -13.33 -17.97 -12.64
N HIS A 28 -13.56 -19.18 -13.14
CA HIS A 28 -14.33 -19.46 -14.36
C HIS A 28 -15.64 -20.13 -13.96
N PHE A 29 -16.75 -19.55 -14.38
CA PHE A 29 -18.09 -20.01 -14.02
C PHE A 29 -19.07 -19.88 -15.19
N ASP A 30 -20.12 -20.68 -15.17
CA ASP A 30 -21.24 -20.59 -16.11
C ASP A 30 -22.17 -19.44 -15.73
N ARG A 31 -22.36 -18.50 -16.65
CA ARG A 31 -23.19 -17.31 -16.44
C ARG A 31 -24.69 -17.59 -16.49
N GLU A 32 -25.10 -18.73 -17.08
CA GLU A 32 -26.50 -19.14 -17.10
C GLU A 32 -26.95 -19.71 -15.75
N GLU A 33 -26.01 -20.22 -14.95
CA GLU A 33 -26.27 -20.85 -13.65
C GLU A 33 -25.85 -19.99 -12.45
N LEU A 34 -24.84 -19.13 -12.61
CA LEU A 34 -24.32 -18.25 -11.57
C LEU A 34 -24.05 -16.85 -12.14
N ASP A 35 -24.67 -15.83 -11.56
CA ASP A 35 -24.42 -14.45 -11.96
C ASP A 35 -23.21 -13.84 -11.22
N CYS A 36 -22.67 -12.76 -11.81
CA CYS A 36 -21.53 -12.06 -11.22
C CYS A 36 -21.84 -11.51 -9.83
N ASP A 37 -23.05 -11.00 -9.61
CA ASP A 37 -23.43 -10.31 -8.39
C ASP A 37 -23.51 -11.29 -7.21
N SER A 38 -24.10 -12.48 -7.41
CA SER A 38 -24.10 -13.53 -6.38
C SER A 38 -22.68 -14.03 -6.09
N LEU A 39 -21.84 -14.20 -7.12
CA LEU A 39 -20.44 -14.57 -6.91
C LEU A 39 -19.71 -13.49 -6.10
N LEU A 40 -19.95 -12.20 -6.39
CA LEU A 40 -19.36 -11.10 -5.66
C LEU A 40 -19.78 -11.11 -4.18
N GLU A 41 -21.07 -11.32 -3.90
CA GLU A 41 -21.63 -11.35 -2.56
C GLU A 41 -21.01 -12.46 -1.70
N ILE A 42 -20.78 -13.64 -2.30
CA ILE A 42 -20.04 -14.74 -1.66
C ILE A 42 -18.63 -14.28 -1.31
N LEU A 43 -17.91 -13.64 -2.25
CA LEU A 43 -16.54 -13.17 -2.01
C LEU A 43 -16.47 -12.08 -0.92
N GLU A 44 -17.46 -11.18 -0.88
CA GLU A 44 -17.56 -10.13 0.14
C GLU A 44 -17.82 -10.69 1.54
N THR A 45 -18.72 -11.67 1.65
CA THR A 45 -19.03 -12.35 2.92
C THR A 45 -17.80 -13.01 3.53
N HIS A 46 -16.88 -13.47 2.69
CA HIS A 46 -15.61 -14.06 3.09
C HIS A 46 -14.44 -13.06 3.15
N GLU A 47 -14.72 -11.76 3.08
CA GLU A 47 -13.76 -10.65 3.22
C GLU A 47 -12.67 -10.60 2.14
N TRP A 48 -12.83 -11.28 1.00
CA TRP A 48 -11.83 -11.29 -0.08
C TRP A 48 -11.76 -9.98 -0.86
N THR A 49 -12.79 -9.15 -0.78
CA THR A 49 -12.86 -7.82 -1.39
C THR A 49 -12.38 -6.72 -0.45
N LYS A 50 -12.15 -7.03 0.84
CA LYS A 50 -11.62 -6.06 1.80
C LYS A 50 -10.15 -5.80 1.51
N SER A 51 -9.82 -4.53 1.31
CA SER A 51 -8.44 -4.07 1.34
C SER A 51 -8.00 -3.96 2.80
N ASP A 52 -6.96 -4.71 3.19
CA ASP A 52 -6.27 -4.51 4.47
C ASP A 52 -5.32 -3.30 4.32
N GLU A 53 -5.90 -2.11 4.19
CA GLU A 53 -5.14 -0.88 4.29
C GLU A 53 -4.65 -0.73 5.74
N LYS A 54 -3.46 -1.28 6.02
CA LYS A 54 -2.67 -0.83 7.16
C LYS A 54 -2.61 0.69 7.14
N PRO A 55 -2.68 1.38 8.30
CA PRO A 55 -2.71 2.83 8.37
C PRO A 55 -1.36 3.42 7.91
N SER A 56 -1.19 3.50 6.60
CA SER A 56 -0.02 4.02 5.87
C SER A 56 0.18 5.52 6.12
N PHE A 57 -0.79 6.19 6.75
CA PHE A 57 -0.69 7.57 7.17
C PHE A 57 0.38 7.78 8.26
N VAL A 58 0.52 6.87 9.22
CA VAL A 58 1.50 7.05 10.32
C VAL A 58 2.92 6.80 9.82
N GLU A 59 3.11 5.76 9.01
CA GLU A 59 4.42 5.37 8.49
C GLU A 59 5.01 6.45 7.56
N ASN A 60 4.18 7.03 6.69
CA ASN A 60 4.59 8.15 5.84
C ASN A 60 4.82 9.45 6.62
N ALA A 61 4.05 9.72 7.69
CA ALA A 61 4.24 10.90 8.53
C ALA A 61 5.57 10.86 9.30
N VAL A 62 5.94 9.69 9.84
CA VAL A 62 7.22 9.50 10.54
C VAL A 62 8.39 9.61 9.55
N VAL A 63 8.32 8.93 8.40
CA VAL A 63 9.37 8.98 7.38
C VAL A 63 9.58 10.41 6.84
N ASN A 64 8.50 11.14 6.55
CA ASN A 64 8.59 12.54 6.09
C ASN A 64 9.02 13.50 7.20
N GLY A 65 8.59 13.25 8.44
CA GLY A 65 9.02 14.01 9.62
C GLY A 65 10.52 13.91 9.86
N THR A 66 11.07 12.69 9.86
CA THR A 66 12.51 12.46 10.06
C THR A 66 13.34 13.09 8.94
N LYS A 67 12.90 13.00 7.68
CA LYS A 67 13.58 13.61 6.52
C LYS A 67 13.66 15.14 6.62
N THR A 68 12.64 15.79 7.17
CA THR A 68 12.60 17.25 7.35
C THR A 68 13.53 17.69 8.48
N LEU A 69 13.58 16.93 9.58
CA LEU A 69 14.49 17.19 10.70
C LEU A 69 15.96 17.09 10.29
N THR A 70 16.35 16.06 9.53
CA THR A 70 17.73 15.91 9.05
C THR A 70 18.17 17.08 8.15
N LYS A 71 17.29 17.54 7.26
CA LYS A 71 17.56 18.72 6.42
C LYS A 71 17.66 20.01 7.25
N GLY A 72 16.81 20.17 8.27
CA GLY A 72 16.87 21.30 9.19
C GLY A 72 18.19 21.35 9.97
N LEU A 73 18.66 20.21 10.49
CA LEU A 73 19.94 20.13 11.20
C LEU A 73 21.14 20.39 10.29
N ALA A 74 21.15 19.84 9.08
CA ALA A 74 22.22 20.07 8.10
C ALA A 74 22.31 21.56 7.68
N THR A 75 21.17 22.20 7.41
CA THR A 75 21.14 23.62 7.03
C THR A 75 21.56 24.54 8.18
N MET A 76 21.18 24.22 9.42
CA MET A 76 21.58 25.00 10.60
C MET A 76 23.08 24.86 10.91
N ALA A 77 23.65 23.66 10.75
CA ALA A 77 25.09 23.43 10.89
C ALA A 77 25.89 24.18 9.82
N LEU A 78 25.45 24.10 8.55
CA LEU A 78 26.06 24.86 7.45
C LEU A 78 26.00 26.37 7.71
N LYS A 79 24.86 26.93 8.13
CA LYS A 79 24.74 28.37 8.46
C LYS A 79 25.69 28.83 9.56
N ARG A 80 25.92 28.01 10.59
CA ARG A 80 26.90 28.33 11.66
C ARG A 80 28.35 28.30 11.17
N LEU A 81 28.68 27.50 10.16
CA LEU A 81 30.03 27.40 9.60
C LEU A 81 30.36 28.55 8.63
N VAL A 82 29.41 28.99 7.79
CA VAL A 82 29.64 30.10 6.84
C VAL A 82 29.36 31.49 7.41
N GLY A 83 28.60 31.61 8.51
CA GLY A 83 28.26 32.90 9.13
C GLY A 83 29.46 33.83 9.44
N PRO A 84 30.55 33.35 10.08
CA PRO A 84 31.72 34.18 10.38
C PRO A 84 32.61 34.52 9.17
N SER A 85 32.43 33.84 8.03
CA SER A 85 33.28 33.99 6.84
C SER A 85 32.73 35.03 5.87
N VAL A 86 31.40 35.16 5.74
CA VAL A 86 30.80 36.19 4.88
C VAL A 86 30.88 37.56 5.55
N SER A 87 30.71 37.65 6.87
CA SER A 87 30.84 38.93 7.61
C SER A 87 32.23 39.56 7.49
N ARG A 88 33.30 38.74 7.39
CA ARG A 88 34.67 39.24 7.20
C ARG A 88 34.96 39.72 5.78
N MET A 89 34.27 39.18 4.77
CA MET A 89 34.43 39.65 3.38
C MET A 89 33.68 40.96 3.11
N ILE A 90 32.59 41.25 3.82
CA ILE A 90 31.85 42.51 3.68
C ILE A 90 32.54 43.66 4.44
N MET A 91 33.22 43.37 5.55
CA MET A 91 34.03 44.37 6.29
C MET A 91 35.41 44.63 5.68
N SER A 92 35.82 43.90 4.65
CA SER A 92 37.11 44.08 3.96
C SER A 92 37.00 44.81 2.61
N PHE A 93 35.87 45.48 2.35
CA PHE A 93 35.69 46.43 1.25
C PHE A 93 35.52 47.84 1.80
#